data_AF-A0A9D2GNQ9-F1
#
_entry.id   AF-A0A9D2GNQ9-F1
#
_cell.length_a   1.000
_cell.length_b   1.000
_cell.length_c   1.000
_cell.angle_alpha   90.00
_cell.angle_beta   90.00
_cell.angle_gamma   90.00
#
_symmetry.space_group_name_H-M   'P 1'
#
loop_
_entity.id
_entity.type
_entity.pdbx_description
1 polymer ?
#
loop_
_entity_poly.entity_id
_entity_poly.type
_entity_poly.pdbx_seq_one_letter_code
_entity_poly.pdbx_strand_id
1 'polypeptide(L)'
;MNLRVIKKDVNYLIDEFLSDAFISMSFTDDKEKTEQIVGLANGALDLRDETLMKINHPQGDKRAYYRNLTDELLSSLDVMYDKLSAAVSKKAE
;
A
#
# COMPACT_ATOMS: atom_id res chain seq x y z
N MET A 1 -18.45 -13.12 -4.67
CA MET A 1 -17.06 -12.59 -4.73
C MET A 1 -16.18 -13.57 -5.45
N ASN A 2 -15.38 -13.09 -6.39
CA ASN A 2 -14.43 -13.91 -7.12
C ASN A 2 -13.03 -13.68 -6.52
N LEU A 3 -12.41 -14.75 -5.99
CA LEU A 3 -11.10 -14.67 -5.35
C LEU A 3 -10.02 -14.09 -6.27
N ARG A 4 -10.11 -14.40 -7.56
CA ARG A 4 -9.19 -13.86 -8.59
C ARG A 4 -9.34 -12.35 -8.72
N VAL A 5 -10.56 -11.84 -8.60
CA VAL A 5 -10.83 -10.39 -8.65
C VAL A 5 -10.26 -9.72 -7.41
N ILE A 6 -10.54 -10.23 -6.21
CA ILE A 6 -10.02 -9.66 -4.96
C ILE A 6 -8.48 -9.58 -4.99
N LYS A 7 -7.79 -10.66 -5.38
CA LYS A 7 -6.32 -10.65 -5.49
C LYS A 7 -5.82 -9.64 -6.52
N LYS A 8 -6.53 -9.49 -7.63
CA LYS A 8 -6.20 -8.50 -8.66
C LYS A 8 -6.34 -7.08 -8.10
N ASP A 9 -7.40 -6.81 -7.34
CA ASP A 9 -7.66 -5.50 -6.75
C ASP A 9 -6.59 -5.15 -5.71
N VAL A 10 -6.17 -6.12 -4.87
CA VAL A 10 -5.03 -5.93 -3.94
C VAL A 10 -3.75 -5.55 -4.70
N ASN A 11 -3.40 -6.33 -5.74
CA ASN A 11 -2.20 -6.04 -6.52
C ASN A 11 -2.30 -4.66 -7.19
N TYR A 12 -3.45 -4.33 -7.77
CA TYR A 12 -3.70 -3.04 -8.40
C TYR A 12 -3.47 -1.87 -7.44
N LEU A 13 -4.04 -1.93 -6.23
CA LEU A 13 -3.91 -0.87 -5.23
C LEU A 13 -2.46 -0.69 -4.74
N ILE A 14 -1.73 -1.80 -4.57
CA ILE A 14 -0.32 -1.75 -4.20
C ILE A 14 0.52 -1.22 -5.35
N ASP A 15 0.27 -1.64 -6.59
CA ASP A 15 0.99 -1.17 -7.77
C ASP A 15 0.77 0.34 -7.99
N GLU A 16 -0.44 0.85 -7.72
CA GLU A 16 -0.76 2.28 -7.74
C GLU A 16 0.07 3.06 -6.72
N PHE A 17 0.09 2.61 -5.45
CA PHE A 17 0.93 3.21 -4.42
C PHE A 17 2.42 3.20 -4.77
N LEU A 18 2.93 2.07 -5.29
CA LEU A 18 4.32 1.95 -5.71
C LEU A 18 4.65 2.91 -6.86
N SER A 19 3.74 3.06 -7.83
CA SER A 19 3.88 4.03 -8.92
C SER A 19 4.00 5.45 -8.36
N ASP A 20 3.12 5.84 -7.46
CA ASP A 20 3.15 7.17 -6.84
C ASP A 20 4.43 7.40 -6.02
N ALA A 21 4.90 6.39 -5.29
CA ALA A 21 6.14 6.44 -4.55
C ALA A 21 7.35 6.65 -5.48
N PHE A 22 7.45 5.89 -6.57
CA PHE A 22 8.56 6.04 -7.52
C PHE A 22 8.51 7.35 -8.30
N ILE A 23 7.32 7.80 -8.68
CA ILE A 23 7.12 9.13 -9.29
C ILE A 23 7.57 10.22 -8.32
N SER A 24 7.17 10.14 -7.05
CA SER A 24 7.57 11.07 -6.00
C SER A 24 9.09 11.15 -5.81
N MET A 25 9.77 10.01 -5.86
CA MET A 25 11.23 9.93 -5.78
C MET A 25 11.92 10.66 -6.94
N SER A 26 11.29 10.73 -8.12
CA SER A 26 11.85 11.45 -9.28
C SER A 26 11.87 12.98 -9.12
N PHE A 27 11.14 13.52 -8.12
CA PHE A 27 11.05 14.96 -7.85
C PHE A 27 11.95 15.43 -6.70
N THR A 28 12.81 14.55 -6.15
CA THR A 28 13.68 14.91 -5.03
C THR A 28 15.11 14.39 -5.23
N ASP A 29 16.09 15.27 -5.00
CA ASP A 29 17.51 14.91 -4.92
C ASP A 29 17.97 14.67 -3.47
N ASP A 30 17.04 14.74 -2.51
CA ASP A 30 17.31 14.52 -1.10
C ASP A 30 17.41 13.02 -0.83
N LYS A 31 18.61 12.58 -0.43
CA LYS A 31 18.90 11.18 -0.15
C LYS A 31 18.08 10.64 1.03
N GLU A 32 17.84 11.43 2.06
CA GLU A 32 17.06 10.98 3.22
C GLU A 32 15.59 10.74 2.82
N LYS A 33 15.01 11.67 2.05
CA LYS A 33 13.66 11.50 1.51
C LYS A 33 13.57 10.30 0.58
N THR A 34 14.58 10.09 -0.25
CA THR A 34 14.69 8.92 -1.13
C THR A 34 14.65 7.62 -0.33
N GLU A 35 15.47 7.51 0.73
CA GLU A 35 15.49 6.33 1.60
C GLU A 35 14.14 6.13 2.33
N GLN A 36 13.48 7.20 2.77
CA GLN A 36 12.14 7.12 3.37
C GLN A 36 11.09 6.59 2.38
N ILE A 37 11.09 7.09 1.14
CA ILE A 37 10.16 6.64 0.09
C ILE A 37 10.42 5.17 -0.27
N VAL A 38 11.68 4.74 -0.37
CA VAL A 38 12.04 3.32 -0.57
C VAL A 38 11.54 2.45 0.59
N GLY A 39 11.65 2.94 1.83
CA GLY A 39 11.09 2.27 3.01
C GLY A 39 9.57 2.08 2.91
N LEU A 40 8.84 3.10 2.45
CA LEU A 40 7.40 3.00 2.19
C LEU A 40 7.07 2.01 1.08
N ALA A 41 7.82 2.01 -0.02
CA ALA A 41 7.64 1.07 -1.12
C ALA A 41 7.83 -0.40 -0.66
N ASN A 42 8.85 -0.67 0.14
CA ASN A 42 9.05 -2.00 0.73
C ASN A 42 7.89 -2.38 1.67
N GLY A 43 7.42 -1.45 2.51
CA GLY A 43 6.25 -1.69 3.37
C GLY A 43 4.97 -2.00 2.57
N ALA A 44 4.80 -1.43 1.37
CA ALA A 44 3.68 -1.76 0.49
C ALA A 44 3.75 -3.20 -0.02
N LEU A 45 4.96 -3.67 -0.37
CA LEU A 45 5.19 -5.05 -0.81
C LEU A 45 4.89 -6.04 0.32
N ASP A 46 5.32 -5.74 1.54
CA ASP A 46 5.01 -6.55 2.72
C ASP A 46 3.50 -6.62 2.97
N LEU A 47 2.82 -5.46 2.94
CA LEU A 47 1.36 -5.38 3.08
C LEU A 47 0.63 -6.22 2.01
N ARG A 48 1.11 -6.20 0.76
CA ARG A 48 0.57 -7.05 -0.31
C ARG A 48 0.68 -8.51 0.03
N ASP A 49 1.88 -8.96 0.40
CA ASP A 49 2.18 -10.37 0.62
C ASP A 49 1.38 -10.91 1.83
N GLU A 50 1.28 -10.12 2.91
CA GLU A 50 0.42 -10.42 4.05
C GLU A 50 -1.07 -10.50 3.68
N THR A 51 -1.56 -9.53 2.91
CA THR A 51 -2.97 -9.48 2.47
C THR A 51 -3.30 -10.68 1.58
N LEU A 52 -2.42 -11.02 0.63
CA LEU A 52 -2.58 -12.19 -0.23
C LEU A 52 -2.53 -13.50 0.58
N MET A 53 -1.68 -13.58 1.60
CA MET A 53 -1.65 -14.72 2.51
C MET A 53 -2.98 -14.88 3.25
N LYS A 54 -3.52 -13.79 3.83
CA LYS A 54 -4.83 -13.76 4.50
C LYS A 54 -5.97 -14.15 3.54
N ILE A 55 -5.95 -13.66 2.30
CA ILE A 55 -6.93 -14.02 1.26
C ILE A 55 -6.95 -15.54 1.00
N ASN A 56 -5.80 -16.20 1.03
CA ASN A 56 -5.70 -17.65 0.80
C ASN A 56 -6.17 -18.48 2.00
N HIS A 57 -6.32 -17.89 3.19
CA HIS A 57 -6.65 -18.58 4.43
C HIS A 57 -7.83 -17.89 5.16
N PRO A 58 -9.03 -17.85 4.54
CA PRO A 58 -10.17 -17.16 5.13
C PRO A 58 -10.66 -17.88 6.39
N GLN A 59 -11.05 -17.09 7.39
CA GLN A 59 -11.60 -17.59 8.65
C GLN A 59 -13.05 -17.12 8.82
N GLY A 60 -13.90 -17.97 9.40
CA GLY A 60 -15.31 -17.64 9.66
C GLY A 60 -16.13 -17.39 8.39
N ASP A 61 -17.02 -16.40 8.43
CA ASP A 61 -17.84 -16.02 7.28
C ASP A 61 -16.97 -15.38 6.19
N LYS A 62 -16.86 -16.06 5.04
CA LYS A 62 -15.98 -15.64 3.94
C LYS A 62 -16.31 -14.25 3.41
N ARG A 63 -17.59 -13.88 3.35
CA ARG A 63 -18.01 -12.60 2.77
C ARG A 63 -17.59 -11.45 3.68
N ALA A 64 -17.87 -11.56 4.97
CA ALA A 64 -17.42 -10.61 5.97
C ALA A 64 -15.90 -10.57 6.05
N TYR A 65 -15.23 -11.72 6.02
CA TYR A 65 -13.77 -11.82 6.10
C TYR A 65 -13.07 -11.00 5.02
N TYR A 66 -13.41 -11.23 3.75
CA TYR A 66 -12.80 -10.51 2.64
C TYR A 66 -13.19 -9.03 2.61
N ARG A 67 -14.40 -8.67 3.03
CA ARG A 67 -14.78 -7.26 3.15
C ARG A 67 -13.90 -6.54 4.18
N ASN A 68 -13.77 -7.12 5.37
CA ASN A 68 -12.94 -6.57 6.44
C ASN A 68 -11.48 -6.47 6.01
N LEU A 69 -10.99 -7.46 5.27
CA LEU A 69 -9.62 -7.46 4.75
C LEU A 69 -9.39 -6.36 3.70
N THR A 70 -10.39 -6.08 2.85
CA THR A 70 -10.33 -4.92 1.93
C THR A 70 -10.34 -3.61 2.71
N ASP A 71 -11.19 -3.47 3.74
CA ASP A 71 -11.23 -2.27 4.58
C ASP A 71 -9.90 -2.05 5.34
N GLU A 72 -9.26 -3.13 5.82
CA GLU A 72 -7.93 -3.12 6.45
C GLU A 72 -6.83 -2.69 5.47
N LEU A 73 -6.84 -3.21 4.24
CA LEU A 73 -5.90 -2.82 3.19
C LEU A 73 -6.01 -1.33 2.86
N LEU A 74 -7.23 -0.84 2.62
CA LEU A 74 -7.48 0.57 2.29
C LEU A 74 -7.03 1.49 3.43
N SER A 75 -7.37 1.17 4.67
CA SER A 75 -6.95 1.95 5.84
C SER A 75 -5.43 1.98 6.00
N SER A 76 -4.75 0.88 5.69
CA SER A 76 -3.29 0.80 5.74
C SER A 76 -2.66 1.65 4.65
N LEU A 77 -3.20 1.61 3.43
CA LEU A 77 -2.76 2.44 2.31
C LEU A 77 -2.97 3.93 2.58
N ASP A 78 -4.10 4.34 3.18
CA ASP A 78 -4.34 5.74 3.56
C ASP A 78 -3.21 6.26 4.46
N VAL A 79 -2.84 5.49 5.50
CA VAL A 79 -1.73 5.84 6.39
C VAL A 79 -0.38 5.90 5.66
N MET A 80 -0.18 5.04 4.67
CA MET A 80 1.04 5.07 3.84
C MET A 80 1.07 6.28 2.92
N TYR A 81 -0.07 6.68 2.35
CA TYR A 81 -0.20 7.90 1.55
C TYR A 81 0.01 9.16 2.37
N ASP A 82 -0.46 9.20 3.62
CA ASP A 82 -0.16 10.31 4.54
C ASP A 82 1.35 10.44 4.79
N LYS A 83 2.05 9.32 4.98
CA LYS A 83 3.50 9.30 5.15
C LYS A 83 4.24 9.69 3.88
N LEU A 84 3.79 9.21 2.72
CA LEU A 84 4.36 9.59 1.43
C LEU A 84 4.19 11.10 1.20
N SER A 85 3.00 11.62 1.43
CA SER A 85 2.67 13.06 1.37
C SER A 85 3.58 13.89 2.27
N ALA A 86 3.80 13.43 3.52
CA ALA A 86 4.70 14.10 4.45
C ALA A 86 6.16 14.10 3.97
N ALA A 87 6.64 12.99 3.39
CA ALA A 87 8.00 12.88 2.87
C ALA A 87 8.24 13.82 1.67
N VAL A 88 7.24 13.96 0.78
CA VAL A 88 7.36 14.77 -0.45
C VAL A 88 7.06 16.25 -0.22
N SER A 89 6.31 16.59 0.82
CA SER A 89 5.99 17.98 1.15
C SER A 89 7.27 18.79 1.34
N LYS A 90 7.31 19.98 0.74
CA LYS A 90 8.39 20.95 1.03
C LYS A 90 8.25 21.37 2.49
N LYS A 91 9.37 21.42 3.23
CA LYS A 91 9.41 22.20 4.48
C LYS A 91 8.90 23.60 4.13
N ALA A 92 7.84 24.06 4.78
CA ALA A 92 7.49 25.47 4.74
C ALA A 92 8.72 26.24 5.24
N GLU A 93 9.30 27.05 4.37
CA GLU A 93 10.42 27.96 4.67
C GLU A 93 10.04 28.96 5.77
#